data_AF-A0A1H3RRC4-F1
#
_entry.id   AF-A0A1H3RRC4-F1
#
_cell.length_a   1.000
_cell.length_b   1.000
_cell.length_c   1.000
_cell.angle_alpha   90.00
_cell.angle_beta   90.00
_cell.angle_gamma   90.00
#
_symmetry.space_group_name_H-M   'P 1'
#
loop_
_entity.id
_entity.type
_entity.pdbx_description
1 polymer ?
#
loop_
_entity_poly.entity_id
_entity_poly.type
_entity_poly.pdbx_seq_one_letter_code
_entity_poly.pdbx_strand_id
1 'polypeptide(L)'
;MKMFFVTLKEKRAILNSFNNIVEVKDDRNEYSYYLNENNTFKLVAKGFNEGGDGYIFNDKLNEYNNSNDGWVSVRDFTARSLRELLQNTVDSNLH
;
A
#
# COMPACT_ATOMS: atom_id res chain seq x y z
N MET A 1 -23.52 11.81 -0.91
CA MET A 1 -22.71 10.89 -0.08
C MET A 1 -21.25 11.28 -0.29
N LYS A 2 -20.60 11.96 0.67
CA LYS A 2 -19.18 12.32 0.54
C LYS A 2 -18.37 11.02 0.63
N MET A 3 -17.66 10.65 -0.43
CA MET A 3 -16.67 9.58 -0.35
C MET A 3 -15.55 10.08 0.55
N PHE A 4 -15.44 9.53 1.77
CA PHE A 4 -14.36 9.84 2.69
C PHE A 4 -13.14 9.02 2.27
N PHE A 5 -12.36 9.58 1.35
CA PHE A 5 -11.02 9.06 1.07
C PHE A 5 -10.17 9.19 2.34
N VAL A 6 -9.34 8.19 2.61
CA VAL A 6 -8.48 8.22 3.80
C VAL A 6 -7.34 9.21 3.65
N THR A 7 -7.11 9.99 4.70
CA THR A 7 -5.96 10.90 4.81
C THR A 7 -4.65 10.13 4.86
N LEU A 8 -3.51 10.80 4.62
CA LEU A 8 -2.19 10.18 4.80
C LEU A 8 -2.04 9.54 6.18
N LYS A 9 -2.46 10.24 7.24
CA LYS A 9 -2.40 9.74 8.62
C LYS A 9 -3.15 8.41 8.78
N GLU A 10 -4.33 8.30 8.20
CA GLU A 10 -5.14 7.08 8.25
C GLU A 10 -4.54 5.96 7.39
N LYS A 11 -4.05 6.29 6.18
CA LYS A 11 -3.34 5.33 5.32
C LYS A 11 -2.15 4.72 6.06
N ARG A 12 -1.31 5.56 6.68
CA ARG A 12 -0.18 5.14 7.50
C ARG A 12 -0.61 4.27 8.68
N ALA A 13 -1.66 4.66 9.39
CA ALA A 13 -2.18 3.87 10.51
C ALA A 13 -2.65 2.47 10.07
N ILE A 14 -3.25 2.35 8.88
CA ILE A 14 -3.66 1.06 8.31
C ILE A 14 -2.45 0.23 7.93
N LEU A 15 -1.48 0.80 7.20
CA LEU A 15 -0.26 0.09 6.77
C LEU A 15 0.57 -0.38 7.97
N ASN A 16 0.75 0.48 8.97
CA ASN A 16 1.48 0.16 10.21
C ASN A 16 0.71 -0.79 11.15
N SER A 17 -0.52 -1.17 10.83
CA SER A 17 -1.26 -2.18 11.59
C SER A 17 -0.86 -3.62 11.27
N PHE A 18 0.00 -3.82 10.26
CA PHE A 18 0.54 -5.12 9.85
C PHE A 18 1.93 -5.31 10.47
N ASN A 19 2.07 -6.31 11.34
CA ASN A 19 3.30 -6.52 12.13
C ASN A 19 4.55 -6.82 11.30
N ASN A 20 4.37 -7.33 10.08
CA ASN A 20 5.43 -7.68 9.14
C ASN A 20 5.71 -6.56 8.13
N ILE A 21 5.11 -5.38 8.27
CA ILE A 21 5.35 -4.23 7.40
C ILE A 21 6.24 -3.21 8.12
N VAL A 22 7.26 -2.72 7.41
CA VAL A 22 8.18 -1.69 7.87
C VAL A 22 7.99 -0.42 7.05
N GLU A 23 7.71 0.69 7.73
CA GLU A 23 7.61 2.03 7.14
C GLU A 23 9.01 2.66 6.98
N VAL A 24 9.27 3.24 5.81
CA VAL A 24 10.45 4.03 5.51
C VAL A 24 10.01 5.36 4.92
N LYS A 25 10.57 6.46 5.44
CA LYS A 25 10.33 7.81 4.93
C LYS A 25 11.56 8.30 4.17
N ASP A 26 11.36 8.89 3.01
CA ASP A 26 12.44 9.47 2.20
C ASP A 26 12.62 10.98 2.42
N ASP A 27 13.63 11.55 1.76
CA ASP A 27 13.95 12.99 1.81
C ASP A 27 12.87 13.89 1.18
N ARG A 28 11.95 13.31 0.40
CA ARG A 28 10.79 14.01 -0.22
C ARG A 28 9.54 13.96 0.65
N ASN A 29 9.63 13.41 1.86
CA ASN A 29 8.50 13.14 2.74
C ASN A 29 7.48 12.14 2.17
N GLU A 30 7.91 11.25 1.28
CA GLU A 30 7.13 10.11 0.83
C GLU A 30 7.38 8.91 1.73
N TYR A 31 6.32 8.14 1.97
CA TYR A 31 6.39 6.91 2.77
C TYR A 31 6.30 5.69 1.85
N SER A 32 7.23 4.77 2.08
CA SER A 32 7.30 3.45 1.44
C SER A 32 7.23 2.37 2.50
N TYR A 33 6.73 1.20 2.11
CA TYR A 33 6.42 0.09 3.00
C TYR A 33 6.96 -1.20 2.45
N TYR A 34 7.68 -1.91 3.31
CA TYR A 34 8.36 -3.14 2.97
C TYR A 34 7.81 -4.28 3.81
N LEU A 35 7.41 -5.37 3.17
CA LEU A 35 7.13 -6.62 3.83
C LEU A 35 8.46 -7.25 4.26
N ASN A 36 8.63 -7.50 5.55
CA ASN A 36 9.75 -8.21 6.13
C ASN A 36 9.34 -9.67 6.35
N GLU A 37 9.93 -10.56 5.55
CA GLU A 37 9.71 -12.00 5.64
C GLU A 37 11.02 -12.74 5.41
N ASN A 38 11.36 -13.71 6.27
CA ASN A 38 12.51 -14.60 6.10
C ASN A 38 13.84 -13.85 5.79
N ASN A 39 14.10 -12.74 6.48
CA ASN A 39 15.26 -11.84 6.27
C ASN A 39 15.31 -11.15 4.89
N THR A 40 14.19 -11.12 4.16
CA THR A 40 14.04 -10.41 2.89
C THR A 40 13.06 -9.25 3.07
N PHE A 41 13.38 -8.11 2.46
CA PHE A 41 12.51 -6.94 2.41
C PHE A 41 11.94 -6.78 1.00
N LYS A 42 10.62 -6.91 0.86
CA LYS A 42 9.92 -6.72 -0.42
C LYS A 42 9.09 -5.44 -0.38
N LEU A 43 9.28 -4.55 -1.34
CA LEU A 43 8.50 -3.32 -1.44
C LEU A 43 7.04 -3.68 -1.79
N VAL A 44 6.10 -3.36 -0.91
CA VAL A 44 4.66 -3.66 -1.08
C VAL A 44 3.82 -2.40 -1.23
N ALA A 45 4.29 -1.26 -0.77
CA ALA A 45 3.60 0.02 -0.96
C ALA A 45 4.59 1.19 -1.08
N LYS A 46 4.28 2.21 -1.88
CA LYS A 46 5.18 3.37 -2.13
C LYS A 46 4.44 4.65 -2.46
N GLY A 47 5.13 5.79 -2.35
CA GLY A 47 4.65 7.09 -2.83
C GLY A 47 3.51 7.69 -2.01
N PHE A 48 3.38 7.30 -0.73
CA PHE A 48 2.37 7.88 0.15
C PHE A 48 2.81 9.28 0.57
N ASN A 49 2.00 10.30 0.30
CA ASN A 49 2.33 11.69 0.60
C ASN A 49 1.10 12.47 1.12
N GLU A 50 1.30 13.73 1.53
CA GLU A 50 0.24 14.60 2.05
C GLU A 50 -0.85 14.92 1.02
N GLY A 51 -0.54 14.80 -0.28
CA GLY A 51 -1.50 14.92 -1.38
C GLY A 51 -2.51 13.77 -1.44
N GLY A 52 -2.30 12.73 -0.62
CA GLY A 52 -3.15 11.55 -0.59
C GLY A 52 -2.82 10.54 -1.68
N ASP A 53 -1.73 10.73 -2.43
CA ASP A 53 -1.27 9.72 -3.38
C ASP A 53 -0.71 8.49 -2.63
N GLY A 54 -0.49 7.41 -3.38
CA GLY A 54 0.08 6.17 -2.86
C GLY A 54 -0.21 5.01 -3.79
N TYR A 55 0.68 4.02 -3.79
CA TYR A 55 0.57 2.83 -4.61
C TYR A 55 0.78 1.58 -3.75
N ILE A 56 -0.01 0.54 -3.98
CA ILE A 56 0.18 -0.79 -3.39
C ILE A 56 0.45 -1.78 -4.50
N PHE A 57 1.42 -2.66 -4.31
CA PHE A 57 1.73 -3.73 -5.23
C PHE A 57 0.68 -4.84 -5.15
N ASN A 58 0.18 -5.33 -6.28
CA ASN A 58 -0.71 -6.48 -6.34
C ASN A 58 -0.39 -7.30 -7.60
N ASP A 59 0.14 -8.49 -7.38
CA ASP A 59 0.55 -9.44 -8.42
C ASP A 59 -0.64 -10.03 -9.19
N LYS A 60 -1.80 -10.17 -8.54
CA LYS A 60 -3.04 -10.67 -9.15
C LYS A 60 -3.70 -9.66 -10.10
N LEU A 61 -3.30 -8.40 -10.07
CA LEU A 61 -3.83 -7.36 -10.97
C LEU A 61 -3.14 -7.27 -12.33
N ASN A 62 -2.15 -8.12 -12.61
CA ASN A 62 -1.69 -8.35 -13.99
C ASN A 62 -2.79 -8.91 -14.91
N GLU A 63 -3.88 -9.44 -14.35
CA GLU A 63 -5.06 -9.91 -15.11
C GLU A 63 -6.03 -8.76 -15.49
N TYR A 64 -5.88 -7.57 -14.89
CA TYR A 64 -6.68 -6.40 -15.20
C TYR A 64 -5.82 -5.35 -15.90
N ASN A 65 -6.08 -5.19 -17.20
CA ASN A 65 -5.40 -4.42 -18.26
C ASN A 65 -5.01 -2.93 -18.00
N ASN A 66 -4.89 -2.43 -16.77
CA ASN A 66 -4.67 -1.00 -16.47
C ASN A 66 -3.64 -0.72 -15.35
N SER A 67 -2.73 -1.63 -15.05
CA SER A 67 -1.71 -1.41 -14.01
C SER A 67 -0.32 -1.30 -14.63
N ASN A 68 0.36 -0.16 -14.43
CA ASN A 68 1.81 -0.04 -14.60
C ASN A 68 2.48 -1.08 -13.69
N ASP A 69 2.93 -2.20 -14.24
CA ASP A 69 3.79 -3.19 -13.58
C ASP A 69 3.29 -3.69 -12.21
N GLY A 70 1.99 -3.91 -12.05
CA GLY A 70 1.39 -4.45 -10.81
C GLY A 70 1.21 -3.44 -9.67
N TRP A 71 1.35 -2.13 -9.91
CA TRP A 71 1.11 -1.09 -8.89
C TRP A 71 -0.28 -0.46 -9.02
N VAL A 72 -1.04 -0.48 -7.94
CA VAL A 72 -2.41 0.05 -7.86
C VAL A 72 -2.40 1.38 -7.15
N SER A 73 -2.89 2.44 -7.81
CA SER A 73 -3.11 3.73 -7.14
C SER A 73 -4.22 3.61 -6.10
N VAL A 74 -3.92 4.03 -4.87
CA VAL A 74 -4.86 4.00 -3.74
C VAL A 74 -5.29 5.40 -3.31
N ARG A 75 -5.12 6.40 -4.19
CA ARG A 75 -5.47 7.80 -3.91
C ARG A 75 -6.90 7.93 -3.40
N ASP A 76 -7.84 7.35 -4.13
CA ASP A 76 -9.28 7.46 -3.90
C ASP A 76 -9.86 6.24 -3.14
N PHE A 77 -9.02 5.52 -2.38
CA PHE A 77 -9.48 4.34 -1.65
C PHE A 77 -10.13 4.73 -0.32
N THR A 78 -11.12 3.93 0.09
CA THR A 78 -11.63 3.94 1.46
C THR A 78 -10.69 3.15 2.38
N ALA A 79 -10.80 3.35 3.70
CA ALA A 79 -10.05 2.58 4.68
C ALA A 79 -10.21 1.06 4.50
N ARG A 80 -11.44 0.63 4.21
CA ARG A 80 -11.78 -0.78 3.99
C ARG A 80 -11.09 -1.32 2.74
N SER A 81 -11.24 -0.64 1.60
CA SER A 81 -10.64 -1.06 0.33
C SER A 81 -9.11 -1.10 0.41
N LEU A 82 -8.51 -0.13 1.12
CA LEU A 82 -7.06 -0.12 1.37
C LEU A 82 -6.61 -1.33 2.16
N ARG A 83 -7.33 -1.67 3.25
CA ARG A 83 -7.01 -2.82 4.10
C ARG A 83 -7.19 -4.14 3.37
N GLU A 84 -8.27 -4.28 2.58
CA GLU A 84 -8.53 -5.47 1.77
C GLU A 84 -7.44 -5.66 0.70
N LEU A 85 -7.05 -4.59 -0.01
CA LEU A 85 -5.96 -4.66 -0.99
C LEU A 85 -4.64 -5.05 -0.33
N LEU A 86 -4.27 -4.41 0.77
CA LEU A 86 -3.03 -4.68 1.48
C LEU A 86 -2.98 -6.10 2.05
N GLN A 87 -4.10 -6.60 2.60
CA GLN A 87 -4.20 -7.98 3.08
C GLN A 87 -3.96 -8.97 1.94
N ASN A 88 -4.61 -8.77 0.78
CA ASN A 88 -4.40 -9.60 -0.39
C ASN A 88 -2.94 -9.57 -0.86
N THR A 89 -2.31 -8.39 -0.84
CA THR A 89 -0.88 -8.26 -1.16
C THR A 89 -0.02 -9.05 -0.20
N VAL A 90 -0.21 -8.89 1.12
CA VAL A 90 0.58 -9.61 2.13
C VAL A 90 0.39 -11.11 2.00
N ASP A 91 -0.86 -11.58 1.86
CA ASP A 91 -1.18 -13.01 1.73
C ASP A 91 -0.63 -13.64 0.44
N SER A 92 -0.67 -12.92 -0.69
CA SER A 92 -0.05 -13.39 -1.95
C SER A 92 1.48 -13.52 -1.84
N ASN A 93 2.13 -12.72 -0.98
CA ASN A 93 3.58 -12.71 -0.85
C ASN A 93 4.13 -13.70 0.19
N LEU A 94 3.26 -14.26 1.04
CA LEU A 94 3.59 -15.27 2.07
C LEU A 94 3.61 -16.71 1.51
N HIS A 95 3.51 -16.90 0.18
CA HIS A 95 3.46 -18.20 -0.51
C HIS A 95 4.64 -18.37 -1.47
#